data_AF-A0A1L0FAK7-F1
#
_entry.id   AF-A0A1L0FAK7-F1
#
_cell.length_a   1.000
_cell.length_b   1.000
_cell.length_c   1.000
_cell.angle_alpha   90.00
_cell.angle_beta   90.00
_cell.angle_gamma   90.00
#
_symmetry.space_group_name_H-M   'P 1'
#
loop_
_entity.id
_entity.type
_entity.pdbx_description
1 polymer ?
#
loop_
_entity_poly.entity_id
_entity_poly.type
_entity_poly.pdbx_seq_one_letter_code
_entity_poly.pdbx_strand_id
1 'polypeptide(L)' 'MTKSRTTYSVAFKHDAANLVLDKGYSIQEACDAVGVGYTAMRGFVATLNLTCL' A
#
# COMPACT_ATOMS: atom_id res chain seq x y z
N MET A 1 -5.44 -21.22 14.06
CA MET A 1 -6.12 -20.37 13.07
C MET A 1 -5.05 -19.78 12.14
N THR A 2 -4.80 -20.40 11.00
CA THR A 2 -3.84 -19.92 10.00
C THR A 2 -4.39 -18.60 9.44
N LYS A 3 -3.77 -17.47 9.80
CA LYS A 3 -4.10 -16.18 9.19
C LYS A 3 -3.83 -16.28 7.69
N SER A 4 -4.87 -16.46 6.90
CA SER A 4 -4.79 -16.44 5.44
C SER A 4 -4.11 -15.14 5.02
N ARG A 5 -2.97 -15.26 4.33
CA ARG A 5 -2.24 -14.10 3.84
C ARG A 5 -3.09 -13.46 2.75
N THR A 6 -3.70 -12.31 3.05
CA THR A 6 -4.42 -11.53 2.05
C THR A 6 -3.46 -11.25 0.89
N THR A 7 -3.78 -11.79 -0.28
CA THR A 7 -2.96 -11.62 -1.48
C THR A 7 -3.53 -10.46 -2.27
N TYR A 8 -2.79 -9.35 -2.31
CA TYR A 8 -3.16 -8.18 -3.10
C TYR A 8 -2.56 -8.28 -4.49
N SER A 9 -3.33 -7.90 -5.52
CA SER A 9 -2.83 -7.82 -6.89
C SER A 9 -1.76 -6.71 -7.02
N VAL A 10 -0.87 -6.84 -7.99
CA VAL A 10 0.20 -5.85 -8.22
C VAL A 10 -0.39 -4.47 -8.54
N ALA A 11 -1.42 -4.42 -9.39
CA ALA A 11 -2.13 -3.18 -9.72
C ALA A 11 -2.72 -2.51 -8.46
N PHE A 12 -3.35 -3.27 -7.56
CA PHE A 12 -3.90 -2.72 -6.32
C PHE A 12 -2.82 -2.12 -5.42
N LYS A 13 -1.67 -2.79 -5.28
CA LYS A 13 -0.54 -2.26 -4.49
C LYS A 13 -0.04 -0.94 -5.06
N HIS A 14 0.01 -0.84 -6.39
CA HIS A 14 0.44 0.37 -7.08
C HIS A 14 -0.54 1.52 -6.87
N ASP A 15 -1.84 1.28 -7.07
CA ASP A 15 -2.89 2.27 -6.84
C ASP A 15 -2.90 2.77 -5.40
N ALA A 16 -2.83 1.84 -4.44
CA ALA A 16 -2.77 2.18 -3.02
C ALA A 16 -1.54 3.06 -2.70
N ALA A 17 -0.34 2.66 -3.11
CA ALA A 17 0.86 3.45 -2.83
C ALA A 17 0.90 4.80 -3.57
N ASN A 18 0.25 4.93 -4.73
CA ASN A 18 0.06 6.22 -5.40
C ASN A 18 -0.80 7.21 -4.58
N LEU A 19 -1.70 6.73 -3.72
CA LEU A 19 -2.42 7.65 -2.82
C LEU A 19 -1.45 8.41 -1.91
N VAL A 20 -0.39 7.75 -1.44
CA VAL A 20 0.62 8.37 -0.57
C VAL A 20 1.61 9.20 -1.38
N LEU A 21 2.10 8.67 -2.51
CA LEU A 21 3.17 9.31 -3.28
C LEU A 21 2.68 10.44 -4.20
N ASP A 22 1.56 10.23 -4.89
CA ASP A 22 1.02 11.18 -5.89
C ASP A 22 -0.07 12.06 -5.29
N LYS A 23 -0.98 11.48 -4.50
CA LYS A 23 -2.10 12.23 -3.90
C LYS A 23 -1.75 12.90 -2.56
N GLY A 24 -0.58 12.62 -2.01
CA GLY A 24 -0.10 13.23 -0.76
C GLY A 24 -0.83 12.77 0.51
N TYR A 25 -1.52 11.63 0.46
CA TYR A 25 -2.18 11.07 1.64
C TYR A 25 -1.12 10.63 2.66
N SER A 26 -1.43 10.77 3.95
CA SER A 26 -0.68 10.05 4.98
C SER A 26 -0.91 8.54 4.85
N ILE A 27 -0.01 7.74 5.41
CA ILE A 27 -0.15 6.27 5.40
C ILE A 27 -1.46 5.85 6.07
N GLN A 28 -1.89 6.53 7.14
CA GLN A 28 -3.15 6.22 7.82
C GLN A 28 -4.36 6.53 6.94
N GLU A 29 -4.44 7.72 6.34
CA GLU A 29 -5.55 8.08 5.46
C GLU A 29 -5.65 7.14 4.26
N ALA A 30 -4.51 6.72 3.70
CA ALA A 30 -4.52 5.76 2.62
C ALA A 30 -4.95 4.36 3.08
N CYS A 31 -4.58 3.93 4.30
CA CYS A 31 -5.09 2.69 4.89
C CYS A 31 -6.60 2.71 5.04
N ASP A 32 -7.16 3.82 5.53
CA ASP A 32 -8.61 3.99 5.72
C ASP A 32 -9.36 4.07 4.37
N ALA A 33 -8.75 4.68 3.35
CA ALA A 33 -9.34 4.82 2.02
C ALA A 33 -9.49 3.47 1.28
N VAL A 34 -8.52 2.57 1.40
CA VAL A 34 -8.51 1.28 0.66
C VAL A 34 -8.70 0.04 1.54
N GLY A 35 -8.80 0.21 2.87
CA GLY A 35 -9.02 -0.88 3.82
C GLY A 35 -7.83 -1.83 3.97
N VAL A 36 -6.60 -1.31 3.96
CA VAL A 36 -5.37 -2.10 4.13
C VAL A 36 -4.71 -1.85 5.48
N GLY A 37 -3.96 -2.84 5.96
CA GLY A 37 -3.18 -2.68 7.19
C GLY A 37 -1.96 -1.79 6.98
N TYR A 38 -1.59 -1.02 8.00
CA TYR A 38 -0.45 -0.10 8.01
C TYR A 38 0.87 -0.72 7.51
N THR A 39 1.18 -1.95 7.95
CA THR A 39 2.37 -2.68 7.52
C THR A 39 2.34 -3.04 6.04
N ALA A 40 1.17 -3.43 5.51
CA ALA A 40 1.01 -3.72 4.08
C ALA A 40 1.21 -2.43 3.27
N MET A 41 0.61 -1.33 3.71
CA MET A 41 0.73 -0.02 3.07
C MET A 41 2.18 0.47 3.00
N ARG A 42 2.93 0.36 4.10
CA ARG A 42 4.37 0.65 4.12
C ARG A 42 5.15 -0.19 3.12
N GLY A 43 4.83 -1.48 3.00
CA GLY A 43 5.44 -2.35 2.00
C GLY A 43 5.14 -1.93 0.57
N PHE A 44 3.91 -1.49 0.29
CA PHE A 44 3.50 -1.02 -1.04
C PHE A 44 4.27 0.25 -1.43
N VAL A 45 4.31 1.23 -0.52
CA VAL A 45 5.05 2.49 -0.73
C VAL A 45 6.54 2.24 -0.92
N ALA A 46 7.14 1.37 -0.11
CA ALA A 46 8.55 1.00 -0.24
C ALA A 46 8.83 0.32 -1.59
N THR A 47 7.94 -0.55 -2.07
CA THR A 47 8.08 -1.23 -3.36
C THR A 47 8.06 -0.24 -4.52
N LEU A 48 7.13 0.73 -4.53
CA LEU A 48 7.08 1.75 -5.57
C LEU A 48 8.28 2.70 -5.54
N ASN A 49 8.70 3.13 -4.35
CA ASN A 49 9.81 4.06 -4.19
C ASN A 49 11.15 3.42 -4.62
N LEU A 50 11.37 2.13 -4.33
CA LEU A 50 12.58 1.41 -4.74
C LEU A 50 12.69 1.16 -6.25
N THR A 51 11.62 1.35 -7.03
CA THR A 51 11.64 1.10 -8.49
C THR A 51 12.28 2.26 -9.27
N CYS A 52 12.79 3.30 -8.58
CA CYS A 52 13.42 4.47 -9.17
C CYS A 52 14.95 4.54 -8.94
N LEU A 53 15.63 3.40 -8.75
CA LEU A 53 17.09 3.31 -8.58
C LEU A 53 17.73 2.35 -9.59
#